data_AF-A0A351F1B3-F1
#
_entry.id   AF-A0A351F1B3-F1
#
_cell.length_a   1.000
_cell.length_b   1.000
_cell.length_c   1.000
_cell.angle_alpha   90.00
_cell.angle_beta   90.00
_cell.angle_gamma   90.00
#
_symmetry.space_group_name_H-M   'P 1'
#
loop_
_entity.id
_entity.type
_entity.pdbx_description
1 polymer ?
#
loop_
_entity_poly.entity_id
_entity_poly.type
_entity_poly.pdbx_seq_one_letter_code
_entity_poly.pdbx_strand_id
1 'polypeptide(L)'
;FIQQGLHGPFEVELRNLMKGKDIPLSVIPIGKLDKISRGNHQGIIAYTSLVDYVDFESLVALSFESSGAPLFLFLEGITDVRNFGAILRTAEVLGVDAIFSPSKNTALVNEDMIKTSAGALFNIPMARVKSMDRALQYLRDCGVFVAVSHLGAEKRITELDFTVPVCVVIGSEETGVSEHTTKLAEIGRA
;
A
#
# COMPACT_ATOMS: atom_id res chain seq x y z
N PHE A 1 11.19 5.57 -14.72
CA PHE A 1 12.31 4.88 -15.38
C PHE A 1 13.13 5.88 -16.18
N ILE A 2 14.46 5.83 -16.07
CA ILE A 2 15.40 6.67 -16.84
C ILE A 2 16.34 5.77 -17.63
N GLN A 3 16.67 6.17 -18.86
CA GLN A 3 17.64 5.50 -19.72
C GLN A 3 19.04 5.56 -19.11
N GLN A 4 19.75 4.44 -19.11
CA GLN A 4 21.16 4.40 -18.73
C GLN A 4 22.03 5.23 -19.67
N GLY A 5 22.89 6.07 -19.10
CA GLY A 5 23.76 6.97 -19.87
C GLY A 5 23.03 8.18 -20.47
N LEU A 6 21.76 8.42 -20.09
CA LEU A 6 21.10 9.69 -20.36
C LEU A 6 21.87 10.78 -19.59
N HIS A 7 22.43 11.75 -20.31
CA HIS A 7 23.16 12.87 -19.74
C HIS A 7 22.67 14.16 -20.38
N GLY A 8 22.32 15.15 -19.55
CA GLY A 8 21.88 16.44 -20.05
C GLY A 8 21.15 17.28 -18.99
N PRO A 9 20.83 18.53 -19.32
CA PRO A 9 20.17 19.45 -18.41
C PRO A 9 18.82 18.91 -17.89
N PHE A 10 18.07 18.19 -18.74
CA PHE A 10 16.78 17.61 -18.37
C PHE A 10 16.88 16.50 -17.32
N GLU A 11 17.92 15.65 -17.38
CA GLU A 11 18.14 14.60 -16.38
C GLU A 11 18.42 15.22 -15.00
N VAL A 12 19.26 16.26 -14.97
CA VAL A 12 19.63 16.99 -13.76
C VAL A 12 18.41 17.68 -13.14
N GLU A 13 17.62 18.34 -13.97
CA GLU A 13 16.37 18.99 -13.55
C GLU A 13 15.38 17.98 -12.97
N LEU A 14 15.13 16.86 -13.67
CA LEU A 14 14.21 15.82 -13.19
C LEU A 14 14.67 15.24 -11.86
N ARG A 15 15.97 14.93 -11.70
CA ARG A 15 16.51 14.44 -10.42
C ARG A 15 16.34 15.47 -9.31
N ASN A 16 16.49 16.75 -9.60
CA ASN A 16 16.25 17.82 -8.62
C ASN A 16 14.76 17.92 -8.25
N LEU A 17 13.84 17.81 -9.20
CA LEU A 17 12.39 17.79 -8.94
C LEU A 17 11.93 16.57 -8.14
N MET A 18 12.65 15.45 -8.27
CA MET A 18 12.40 14.22 -7.52
C MET A 18 13.00 14.26 -6.11
N LYS A 19 13.91 15.18 -5.78
CA LYS A 19 14.47 15.29 -4.42
C LYS A 19 13.37 15.58 -3.41
N GLY A 20 13.36 14.84 -2.31
CA GLY A 20 12.35 14.97 -1.26
C GLY A 20 10.99 14.34 -1.59
N LYS A 21 10.77 13.88 -2.83
CA LYS A 21 9.56 13.15 -3.21
C LYS A 21 9.81 11.64 -3.09
N ASP A 22 8.81 10.90 -2.64
CA ASP A 22 8.88 9.44 -2.54
C ASP A 22 8.50 8.75 -3.86
N ILE A 23 9.19 9.11 -4.95
CA ILE A 23 8.94 8.56 -6.28
C ILE A 23 10.07 7.58 -6.63
N PRO A 24 9.80 6.27 -6.74
CA PRO A 24 10.80 5.28 -7.11
C PRO A 24 11.42 5.58 -8.49
N LEU A 25 12.76 5.56 -8.54
CA LEU A 25 13.51 5.80 -9.77
C LEU A 25 14.37 4.58 -10.12
N SER A 26 14.14 4.00 -11.29
CA SER A 26 14.94 2.91 -11.84
C SER A 26 15.65 3.34 -13.12
N VAL A 27 16.96 3.11 -13.20
CA VAL A 27 17.77 3.34 -14.40
C VAL A 27 17.86 2.04 -15.19
N ILE A 28 17.46 2.04 -16.47
CA ILE A 28 17.39 0.83 -17.31
C ILE A 28 17.94 1.07 -18.73
N PRO A 29 18.37 0.02 -19.45
CA PRO A 29 18.81 0.16 -20.85
C PRO A 29 17.68 0.63 -21.78
N ILE A 30 18.02 1.33 -22.86
CA ILE A 30 17.04 1.86 -23.83
C ILE A 30 16.12 0.77 -24.40
N GLY A 31 16.67 -0.41 -24.73
CA GLY A 31 15.87 -1.52 -25.25
C GLY A 31 14.81 -2.07 -24.27
N LYS A 32 14.90 -1.79 -22.96
CA LYS A 32 13.80 -2.05 -22.02
C LYS A 32 12.72 -0.96 -22.10
N LEU A 33 13.09 0.30 -22.33
CA LEU A 33 12.14 1.40 -22.53
C LEU A 33 11.36 1.25 -23.84
N ASP A 34 12.03 0.87 -24.93
CA ASP A 34 11.40 0.62 -26.24
C ASP A 34 10.34 -0.48 -26.19
N LYS A 35 10.51 -1.45 -25.28
CA LYS A 35 9.50 -2.49 -25.01
C LYS A 35 8.30 -1.97 -24.23
N ILE A 36 8.49 -0.93 -23.42
CA ILE A 36 7.42 -0.32 -22.62
C ILE A 36 6.59 0.64 -23.46
N SER A 37 7.21 1.46 -24.30
CA SER A 37 6.52 2.41 -25.18
C SER A 37 7.15 2.39 -26.57
N ARG A 38 6.30 2.26 -27.60
CA ARG A 38 6.71 2.37 -29.02
C ARG A 38 6.84 3.83 -29.50
N GLY A 39 6.49 4.81 -28.65
CA GLY A 39 6.62 6.23 -28.96
C GLY A 39 8.01 6.78 -28.67
N ASN A 40 8.26 8.03 -29.09
CA ASN A 40 9.51 8.73 -28.75
C ASN A 40 9.51 9.13 -27.26
N HIS A 41 9.95 8.22 -26.41
CA HIS A 41 10.00 8.41 -24.96
C HIS A 41 11.20 9.25 -24.47
N GLN A 42 12.12 9.66 -25.35
CA GLN A 42 13.26 10.53 -25.02
C GLN A 42 14.10 10.05 -23.81
N GLY A 43 14.21 8.73 -23.65
CA GLY A 43 14.94 8.11 -22.54
C GLY A 43 14.25 8.17 -21.16
N ILE A 44 13.00 8.63 -21.03
CA ILE A 44 12.28 8.68 -19.75
C ILE A 44 10.85 8.14 -19.90
N ILE A 45 10.45 7.24 -18.98
CA ILE A 45 9.07 6.77 -18.87
C ILE A 45 8.64 6.87 -17.42
N ALA A 46 7.50 7.51 -17.17
CA ALA A 46 6.85 7.58 -15.87
C ALA A 46 5.51 6.85 -15.93
N TYR A 47 5.21 6.09 -14.89
CA TYR A 47 3.85 5.59 -14.65
C TYR A 47 3.21 6.50 -13.61
N THR A 48 2.07 7.07 -13.93
CA THR A 48 1.21 7.74 -12.97
C THR A 48 0.24 6.73 -12.38
N SER A 49 -0.06 6.84 -11.09
CA SER A 49 -1.15 6.06 -10.54
C SER A 49 -2.47 6.68 -10.99
N LEU A 50 -3.46 5.84 -11.24
CA LEU A 50 -4.82 6.25 -11.56
C LEU A 50 -5.64 6.63 -10.31
N VAL A 51 -5.04 6.48 -9.13
CA VAL A 51 -5.64 6.75 -7.82
C VAL A 51 -4.66 7.56 -6.99
N ASP A 52 -5.17 8.57 -6.29
CA ASP A 52 -4.36 9.38 -5.39
C ASP A 52 -4.05 8.60 -4.10
N TYR A 53 -2.79 8.66 -3.69
CA TYR A 53 -2.40 8.19 -2.37
C TYR A 53 -2.48 9.37 -1.42
N VAL A 54 -3.17 9.16 -0.30
CA VAL A 54 -3.21 10.12 0.79
C VAL A 54 -2.00 9.88 1.69
N ASP A 55 -1.52 10.93 2.33
CA ASP A 55 -0.54 10.81 3.40
C ASP A 55 -1.09 9.91 4.52
N PHE A 56 -0.23 9.03 5.06
CA PHE A 56 -0.64 8.00 6.00
C PHE A 56 -1.21 8.59 7.30
N GLU A 57 -0.52 9.53 7.94
CA GLU A 57 -0.95 10.09 9.22
C GLU A 57 -2.24 10.91 9.05
N SER A 58 -2.30 11.67 7.95
CA SER A 58 -3.49 12.43 7.56
C SER A 58 -4.69 11.51 7.34
N LEU A 59 -4.49 10.37 6.65
CA LEU A 59 -5.55 9.42 6.39
C LEU A 59 -6.07 8.76 7.67
N VAL A 60 -5.17 8.39 8.59
CA VAL A 60 -5.57 7.87 9.91
C VAL A 60 -6.45 8.89 10.65
N ALA A 61 -6.03 10.15 10.71
CA ALA A 61 -6.80 11.20 11.37
C ALA A 61 -8.20 11.38 10.77
N LEU A 62 -8.29 11.46 9.43
CA LEU A 62 -9.57 11.59 8.71
C LEU A 62 -10.51 10.40 8.96
N SER A 63 -9.97 9.17 9.02
CA SER A 63 -10.77 7.97 9.31
C SER A 63 -11.35 7.99 10.73
N PHE A 64 -10.59 8.49 11.72
CA PHE A 64 -11.11 8.68 13.08
C PHE A 64 -12.23 9.73 13.13
N GLU A 65 -12.08 10.84 12.42
CA GLU A 65 -13.11 11.89 12.35
C GLU A 65 -14.41 11.39 11.71
N SER A 66 -14.31 10.53 10.69
CA SER A 66 -15.47 10.02 9.96
C SER A 66 -16.23 8.93 10.72
N SER A 67 -15.53 7.94 11.28
CA SER A 67 -16.14 6.69 11.75
C SER A 67 -16.07 6.50 13.25
N GLY A 68 -15.23 7.26 13.97
CA GLY A 68 -15.00 7.15 15.42
C GLY A 68 -14.22 5.89 15.83
N ALA A 69 -14.57 4.73 15.28
CA ALA A 69 -13.90 3.45 15.42
C ALA A 69 -13.51 2.89 14.04
N PRO A 70 -12.46 3.44 13.40
CA PRO A 70 -12.12 3.05 12.04
C PRO A 70 -11.57 1.63 11.92
N LEU A 71 -11.93 0.96 10.83
CA LEU A 71 -11.38 -0.31 10.40
C LEU A 71 -10.34 -0.08 9.29
N PHE A 72 -9.09 -0.36 9.60
CA PHE A 72 -7.98 -0.29 8.67
C PHE A 72 -7.58 -1.67 8.17
N LEU A 73 -7.08 -1.72 6.94
CA LEU A 73 -6.47 -2.92 6.36
C LEU A 73 -5.05 -2.62 5.89
N PHE A 74 -4.09 -3.41 6.35
CA PHE A 74 -2.68 -3.27 5.99
C PHE A 74 -2.21 -4.51 5.23
N LEU A 75 -1.73 -4.31 4.00
CA LEU A 75 -1.30 -5.39 3.11
C LEU A 75 0.23 -5.49 3.04
N GLU A 76 0.82 -6.55 3.58
CA GLU A 76 2.27 -6.81 3.55
C GLU A 76 2.62 -7.85 2.48
N GLY A 77 3.38 -7.44 1.45
CA GLY A 77 3.92 -8.38 0.47
C GLY A 77 2.91 -8.90 -0.57
N ILE A 78 1.74 -8.27 -0.70
CA ILE A 78 0.77 -8.62 -1.76
C ILE A 78 1.26 -8.05 -3.10
N THR A 79 1.84 -8.92 -3.94
CA THR A 79 2.47 -8.51 -5.21
C THR A 79 1.64 -8.84 -6.45
N ASP A 80 0.72 -9.83 -6.40
CA ASP A 80 -0.22 -10.12 -7.49
C ASP A 80 -1.37 -9.12 -7.48
N VAL A 81 -1.54 -8.38 -8.58
CA VAL A 81 -2.61 -7.37 -8.77
C VAL A 81 -4.01 -7.97 -8.65
N ARG A 82 -4.20 -9.26 -9.00
CA ARG A 82 -5.49 -9.95 -8.92
C ARG A 82 -5.86 -10.23 -7.47
N ASN A 83 -4.91 -10.71 -6.68
CA ASN A 83 -5.11 -10.94 -5.24
C ASN A 83 -5.35 -9.61 -4.52
N PHE A 84 -4.55 -8.59 -4.85
CA PHE A 84 -4.74 -7.24 -4.32
C PHE A 84 -6.16 -6.72 -4.64
N GLY A 85 -6.57 -6.75 -5.91
CA GLY A 85 -7.91 -6.30 -6.33
C GLY A 85 -9.05 -7.06 -5.67
N ALA A 86 -8.94 -8.38 -5.52
CA ALA A 86 -9.92 -9.20 -4.82
C ALA A 86 -10.06 -8.79 -3.34
N ILE A 87 -8.93 -8.56 -2.65
CA ILE A 87 -8.91 -8.07 -1.27
C ILE A 87 -9.60 -6.71 -1.17
N LEU A 88 -9.33 -5.77 -2.10
CA LEU A 88 -9.97 -4.46 -2.11
C LEU A 88 -11.49 -4.54 -2.27
N ARG A 89 -11.96 -5.41 -3.16
CA ARG A 89 -13.40 -5.64 -3.36
C ARG A 89 -14.07 -6.18 -2.09
N THR A 90 -13.39 -7.07 -1.35
CA THR A 90 -13.88 -7.55 -0.06
C THR A 90 -13.82 -6.46 1.01
N ALA A 91 -12.75 -5.67 1.06
CA ALA A 91 -12.58 -4.58 2.00
C ALA A 91 -13.69 -3.52 1.88
N GLU A 92 -14.09 -3.21 0.65
CA GLU A 92 -15.17 -2.24 0.36
C GLU A 92 -16.49 -2.67 0.99
N VAL A 93 -16.91 -3.92 0.74
CA VAL A 93 -18.20 -4.43 1.25
C VAL A 93 -18.18 -4.68 2.75
N LEU A 94 -17.00 -4.83 3.34
CA LEU A 94 -16.82 -4.93 4.79
C LEU A 94 -16.73 -3.55 5.48
N GLY A 95 -16.72 -2.45 4.73
CA GLY A 95 -16.67 -1.10 5.29
C GLY A 95 -15.30 -0.73 5.84
N VAL A 96 -14.21 -1.21 5.22
CA VAL A 96 -12.85 -0.76 5.55
C VAL A 96 -12.71 0.72 5.20
N ASP A 97 -12.29 1.53 6.17
CA ASP A 97 -12.17 2.99 6.04
C ASP A 97 -10.93 3.42 5.26
N ALA A 98 -9.82 2.70 5.40
CA ALA A 98 -8.58 3.01 4.70
C ALA A 98 -7.66 1.79 4.57
N ILE A 99 -6.85 1.81 3.50
CA ILE A 99 -5.95 0.72 3.15
C ILE A 99 -4.51 1.20 3.09
N PHE A 100 -3.63 0.45 3.72
CA PHE A 100 -2.21 0.74 3.79
C PHE A 100 -1.38 -0.35 3.12
N SER A 101 -0.28 0.05 2.50
CA SER A 101 0.71 -0.90 1.97
C SER A 101 2.12 -0.33 2.05
N PRO A 102 3.17 -1.17 2.09
CA PRO A 102 4.53 -0.69 1.99
C PRO A 102 4.80 -0.03 0.63
N SER A 103 5.62 1.01 0.60
CA SER A 103 6.07 1.70 -0.62
C SER A 103 6.85 0.79 -1.60
N LYS A 104 7.33 -0.36 -1.13
CA LYS A 104 8.11 -1.35 -1.88
C LYS A 104 7.50 -2.74 -1.71
N ASN A 105 7.78 -3.66 -2.63
CA ASN A 105 7.32 -5.06 -2.56
C ASN A 105 5.80 -5.21 -2.42
N THR A 106 5.05 -4.29 -3.02
CA THR A 106 3.59 -4.33 -3.14
C THR A 106 3.20 -4.17 -4.61
N ALA A 107 2.04 -4.69 -4.97
CA ALA A 107 1.47 -4.49 -6.29
C ALA A 107 1.26 -2.99 -6.57
N LEU A 108 1.63 -2.54 -7.77
CA LEU A 108 1.36 -1.16 -8.19
C LEU A 108 -0.08 -1.04 -8.66
N VAL A 109 -0.79 -0.03 -8.16
CA VAL A 109 -2.12 0.33 -8.67
C VAL A 109 -2.01 0.72 -10.15
N ASN A 110 -2.63 -0.09 -11.00
CA ASN A 110 -2.69 0.06 -12.45
C ASN A 110 -4.09 -0.32 -12.97
N GLU A 111 -4.31 -0.24 -14.29
CA GLU A 111 -5.61 -0.54 -14.90
C GLU A 111 -6.12 -1.96 -14.60
N ASP A 112 -5.22 -2.94 -14.51
CA ASP A 112 -5.57 -4.33 -14.21
C ASP A 112 -6.06 -4.47 -12.76
N MET A 113 -5.44 -3.75 -11.82
CA MET A 113 -5.91 -3.70 -10.43
C MET A 113 -7.29 -3.04 -10.33
N ILE A 114 -7.57 -1.97 -11.08
CA ILE A 114 -8.90 -1.32 -11.10
C ILE A 114 -9.98 -2.27 -11.62
N LYS A 115 -9.68 -3.01 -12.68
CA LYS A 115 -10.61 -4.00 -13.24
C LYS A 115 -10.90 -5.12 -12.25
N THR A 116 -9.85 -5.66 -11.63
CA THR A 116 -9.97 -6.77 -10.67
C THR A 116 -10.62 -6.35 -9.36
N SER A 117 -10.43 -5.11 -8.93
CA SER A 117 -11.09 -4.54 -7.74
C SER A 117 -12.55 -4.13 -7.99
N ALA A 118 -13.05 -4.26 -9.23
CA ALA A 118 -14.38 -3.80 -9.64
C ALA A 118 -14.68 -2.34 -9.25
N GLY A 119 -13.66 -1.47 -9.25
CA GLY A 119 -13.80 -0.06 -8.89
C GLY A 119 -13.64 0.28 -7.41
N ALA A 120 -13.50 -0.70 -6.50
CA ALA A 120 -13.29 -0.46 -5.06
C ALA A 120 -12.12 0.50 -4.74
N LEU A 121 -11.09 0.50 -5.60
CA LEU A 121 -9.96 1.42 -5.56
C LEU A 121 -10.33 2.91 -5.57
N PHE A 122 -11.49 3.26 -6.10
CA PHE A 122 -11.96 4.65 -6.13
C PHE A 122 -12.76 5.05 -4.89
N ASN A 123 -13.18 4.07 -4.08
CA ASN A 123 -14.09 4.28 -2.96
C ASN A 123 -13.36 4.21 -1.60
N ILE A 124 -12.28 3.43 -1.51
CA ILE A 124 -11.49 3.32 -0.27
C ILE A 124 -10.17 4.08 -0.44
N PRO A 125 -9.90 5.11 0.39
CA PRO A 125 -8.64 5.84 0.34
C PRO A 125 -7.46 4.95 0.71
N MET A 126 -6.33 5.18 0.05
CA MET A 126 -5.12 4.39 0.23
C MET A 126 -3.91 5.25 0.60
N ALA A 127 -3.04 4.72 1.47
CA ALA A 127 -1.73 5.29 1.75
C ALA A 127 -0.61 4.27 1.55
N ARG A 128 0.57 4.78 1.18
CA ARG A 128 1.81 3.98 1.12
C ARG A 128 2.77 4.44 2.18
N VAL A 129 3.37 3.49 2.91
CA VAL A 129 4.31 3.80 3.99
C VAL A 129 5.73 3.33 3.68
N LYS A 130 6.71 4.08 4.18
CA LYS A 130 8.13 3.75 4.02
C LYS A 130 8.58 2.64 4.97
N SER A 131 8.04 2.64 6.19
CA SER A 131 8.34 1.67 7.23
C SER A 131 7.02 1.20 7.83
N MET A 132 6.73 -0.07 7.62
CA MET A 132 5.54 -0.72 8.19
C MET A 132 5.57 -0.68 9.71
N ASP A 133 6.73 -0.96 10.31
CA ASP A 133 6.90 -0.97 11.77
C ASP A 133 6.54 0.36 12.41
N ARG A 134 7.01 1.46 11.83
CA ARG A 134 6.68 2.81 12.33
C ARG A 134 5.21 3.13 12.16
N ALA A 135 4.61 2.72 11.04
CA ALA A 135 3.20 2.92 10.79
C ALA A 135 2.33 2.13 11.77
N LEU A 136 2.65 0.86 12.03
CA LEU A 136 1.94 0.04 13.01
C LEU A 136 2.13 0.55 14.44
N GLN A 137 3.34 1.00 14.80
CA GLN A 137 3.57 1.65 16.10
C GLN A 137 2.70 2.91 16.24
N TYR A 138 2.67 3.76 15.21
CA TYR A 138 1.84 4.96 15.21
C TYR A 138 0.36 4.63 15.40
N LEU A 139 -0.17 3.62 14.69
CA LEU A 139 -1.55 3.17 14.87
C LEU A 139 -1.83 2.76 16.33
N ARG A 140 -0.94 1.98 16.95
CA ARG A 140 -1.08 1.58 18.35
C ARG A 140 -1.04 2.78 19.31
N ASP A 141 -0.15 3.74 19.05
CA ASP A 141 -0.05 4.97 19.83
C ASP A 141 -1.34 5.82 19.71
N CYS A 142 -2.04 5.74 18.57
CA CYS A 142 -3.37 6.30 18.35
C CYS A 142 -4.52 5.48 18.96
N GLY A 143 -4.24 4.37 19.65
CA GLY A 143 -5.26 3.50 20.25
C GLY A 143 -5.92 2.52 19.28
N VAL A 144 -5.33 2.28 18.10
CA VAL A 144 -5.79 1.27 17.16
C VAL A 144 -5.27 -0.09 17.57
N PHE A 145 -6.17 -1.05 17.70
CA PHE A 145 -5.83 -2.44 17.98
C PHE A 145 -5.28 -3.13 16.72
N VAL A 146 -4.03 -3.62 16.76
CA VAL A 146 -3.38 -4.25 15.59
C VAL A 146 -3.53 -5.77 15.63
N ALA A 147 -4.38 -6.31 14.73
CA ALA A 147 -4.58 -7.73 14.54
C ALA A 147 -3.78 -8.26 13.35
N VAL A 148 -2.93 -9.27 13.53
CA VAL A 148 -2.07 -9.80 12.47
C VAL A 148 -2.51 -11.21 12.07
N SER A 149 -2.69 -11.46 10.77
CA SER A 149 -3.02 -12.79 10.25
C SER A 149 -1.83 -13.74 10.38
N HIS A 150 -2.03 -14.91 10.98
CA HIS A 150 -0.99 -15.94 11.11
C HIS A 150 -1.63 -17.34 11.07
N LEU A 151 -0.96 -18.33 10.46
CA LEU A 151 -1.48 -19.70 10.33
C LEU A 151 -1.70 -20.38 11.69
N GLY A 152 -0.87 -20.03 12.68
CA GLY A 152 -0.98 -20.50 14.05
C GLY A 152 -1.80 -19.60 14.98
N ALA A 153 -2.64 -18.71 14.44
CA ALA A 153 -3.44 -17.80 15.28
C ALA A 153 -4.44 -18.59 16.16
N GLU A 154 -4.50 -18.25 17.45
CA GLU A 154 -5.40 -18.90 18.40
C GLU A 154 -6.85 -18.40 18.31
N LYS A 155 -7.04 -17.15 17.88
CA LYS A 155 -8.35 -16.51 17.71
C LYS A 155 -8.68 -16.32 16.24
N ARG A 156 -9.95 -16.49 15.89
CA ARG A 156 -10.50 -16.17 14.57
C ARG A 156 -10.81 -14.68 14.48
N ILE A 157 -10.83 -14.16 13.25
CA ILE A 157 -11.23 -12.77 12.98
C ILE A 157 -12.64 -12.45 13.50
N THR A 158 -13.54 -13.43 13.52
CA THR A 158 -14.92 -13.28 14.02
C THR A 158 -15.01 -13.11 15.54
N GLU A 159 -13.90 -13.33 16.25
CA GLU A 159 -13.81 -13.18 17.71
C GLU A 159 -13.19 -11.84 18.12
N LEU A 160 -12.88 -10.97 17.16
CA LEU A 160 -12.37 -9.63 17.41
C LEU A 160 -13.51 -8.64 17.64
N ASP A 161 -13.29 -7.68 18.55
CA ASP A 161 -14.19 -6.55 18.75
C ASP A 161 -13.89 -5.46 17.70
N PHE A 162 -14.84 -5.25 16.78
CA PHE A 162 -14.78 -4.20 15.76
C PHE A 162 -15.56 -2.94 16.16
N THR A 163 -16.00 -2.83 17.42
CA THR A 163 -16.57 -1.57 17.97
C THR A 163 -15.51 -0.56 18.40
N VAL A 164 -14.25 -1.00 18.42
CA VAL A 164 -13.06 -0.18 18.65
C VAL A 164 -12.26 -0.02 17.36
N PRO A 165 -11.36 0.96 17.25
CA PRO A 165 -10.49 1.11 16.09
C PRO A 165 -9.59 -0.14 15.93
N VAL A 166 -9.61 -0.75 14.75
CA VAL A 166 -8.85 -1.98 14.46
C VAL A 166 -8.06 -1.82 13.17
N CYS A 167 -6.82 -2.31 13.16
CA CYS A 167 -6.06 -2.53 11.93
C CYS A 167 -5.80 -4.02 11.76
N VAL A 168 -6.33 -4.59 10.67
CA VAL A 168 -6.05 -5.97 10.28
C VAL A 168 -4.86 -5.98 9.33
N VAL A 169 -3.85 -6.78 9.63
CA VAL A 169 -2.66 -6.98 8.78
C VAL A 169 -2.76 -8.32 8.08
N ILE A 170 -2.70 -8.30 6.75
CA ILE A 170 -2.70 -9.49 5.89
C ILE A 170 -1.37 -9.58 5.15
N GLY A 171 -0.73 -10.74 5.25
CA GLY A 171 0.55 -11.03 4.61
C GLY A 171 0.42 -11.73 3.25
N SER A 172 1.55 -11.91 2.59
CA SER A 172 1.67 -12.70 1.36
C SER A 172 1.20 -14.14 1.58
N GLU A 173 0.63 -14.76 0.54
CA GLU A 173 0.24 -16.17 0.56
C GLU A 173 1.44 -17.10 0.79
N GLU A 174 2.60 -16.77 0.21
CA GLU A 174 3.79 -17.63 0.25
C GLU A 174 4.55 -17.52 1.58
N THR A 175 4.71 -16.30 2.09
CA THR A 175 5.59 -16.01 3.24
C THR A 175 4.83 -15.60 4.49
N GLY A 176 3.52 -15.36 4.39
CA GLY A 176 2.74 -14.73 5.44
C GLY A 176 3.22 -13.31 5.73
N VAL A 177 2.97 -12.90 6.98
CA VAL A 177 3.43 -11.64 7.55
C VAL A 177 4.84 -11.85 8.14
N SER A 178 5.72 -10.85 8.07
CA SER A 178 7.06 -10.99 8.63
C SER A 178 7.04 -11.22 10.15
N GLU A 179 8.08 -11.89 10.68
CA GLU A 179 8.23 -12.08 12.13
C GLU A 179 8.25 -10.76 12.90
N HIS A 180 8.82 -9.71 12.29
CA HIS A 180 8.91 -8.40 12.91
C HIS A 180 7.52 -7.79 13.11
N THR A 181 6.70 -7.78 12.06
CA THR A 181 5.29 -7.36 12.14
C THR A 181 4.51 -8.22 13.15
N THR A 182 4.77 -9.53 13.17
CA THR A 182 4.08 -10.46 14.10
C THR A 182 4.36 -10.13 15.57
N LYS A 183 5.56 -9.64 15.90
CA LYS A 183 5.87 -9.16 17.27
C LYS A 183 5.12 -7.89 17.67
N LEU A 184 4.60 -7.14 16.70
CA LEU A 184 3.77 -5.96 16.93
C LEU A 184 2.29 -6.32 17.08
N ALA A 185 1.92 -7.58 16.77
CA ALA A 185 0.56 -8.08 16.90
C ALA A 185 0.08 -8.00 18.35
N GLU A 186 -1.16 -7.56 18.51
CA GLU A 186 -1.87 -7.62 19.76
C GLU A 186 -2.86 -8.78 19.69
N ILE A 187 -2.92 -9.60 20.74
CA ILE A 187 -3.89 -10.69 20.83
C ILE A 187 -5.18 -10.08 21.37
N GLY A 188 -6.29 -10.33 20.66
CA GLY A 188 -7.61 -9.72 20.92
C GLY A 188 -7.94 -9.64 22.39
N ARG A 189 -8.22 -8.43 22.89
CA ARG A 189 -8.88 -8.30 24.21
C ARG A 189 -10.24 -9.00 24.09
N ALA A 190 -10.50 -9.93 25.00
CA ALA A 190 -11.78 -10.61 25.12
C ALA A 190 -12.80 -9.70 25.81
#